data_AF-A0A928Z5N6-F1
#
_entry.id   AF-A0A928Z5N6-F1
#
_cell.length_a   1.000
_cell.length_b   1.000
_cell.length_c   1.000
_cell.angle_alpha   90.00
_cell.angle_beta   90.00
_cell.angle_gamma   90.00
#
_symmetry.space_group_name_H-M   'P 1'
#
loop_
_entity.id
_entity.type
_entity.pdbx_description
1 polymer ?
#
loop_
_entity_poly.entity_id
_entity_poly.type
_entity_poly.pdbx_seq_one_letter_code
_entity_poly.pdbx_strand_id
1 'polypeptide(L)' 'MKLKQRKTLFLILMTLAAGGSMTLYGSLDGSFMSKTMQIVVLQQLVGAAIYLSCFGPNLVRSKSPFE' A
#
# COMPACT_ATOMS: atom_id res chain seq x y z
N MET A 1 -9.88 5.68 15.96
CA MET A 1 -8.70 6.29 15.30
C MET A 1 -9.16 7.49 14.47
N LYS A 2 -8.65 8.70 14.71
CA LYS A 2 -9.10 9.90 13.97
C LYS A 2 -8.64 9.82 12.50
N LEU A 3 -9.43 10.37 11.58
CA LEU A 3 -9.17 10.35 10.13
C LEU A 3 -7.78 10.91 9.76
N LYS A 4 -7.28 11.87 10.55
CA LYS A 4 -5.93 12.44 10.45
C LYS A 4 -4.83 11.40 10.71
N GLN A 5 -4.96 10.55 11.73
CA GLN A 5 -3.98 9.48 12.02
C GLN A 5 -3.95 8.41 10.94
N ARG A 6 -5.11 8.02 10.37
CA ARG A 6 -5.18 7.05 9.28
C ARG A 6 -4.47 7.57 8.02
N LYS A 7 -4.61 8.86 7.70
CA LYS A 7 -3.88 9.50 6.59
C LYS A 7 -2.38 9.53 6.82
N THR A 8 -1.93 9.86 8.03
CA THR A 8 -0.50 9.84 8.38
C THR A 8 0.08 8.42 8.29
N LEU A 9 -0.64 7.42 8.80
CA LEU A 9 -0.21 6.03 8.76
C LEU A 9 -0.17 5.51 7.31
N PHE A 10 -1.17 5.83 6.50
CA PHE A 10 -1.18 5.53 5.06
C PHE A 10 0.04 6.14 4.34
N LEU A 11 0.36 7.41 4.61
CA LEU A 11 1.53 8.09 4.04
C LEU A 11 2.84 7.40 4.44
N ILE A 12 3.01 7.06 5.72
CA ILE A 12 4.22 6.36 6.20
C ILE A 12 4.38 5.01 5.51
N LEU A 13 3.31 4.21 5.42
CA LEU A 13 3.35 2.91 4.76
C LEU A 13 3.62 3.01 3.25
N MET A 14 3.04 4.00 2.57
CA MET A 14 3.31 4.23 1.14
C MET A 14 4.75 4.68 0.89
N THR A 15 5.31 5.53 1.76
CA THR A 15 6.72 5.92 1.67
C THR A 15 7.65 4.74 1.91
N LEU A 16 7.34 3.88 2.89
CA LEU A 16 8.10 2.65 3.14
C LEU A 16 8.03 1.71 1.92
N ALA A 17 6.85 1.55 1.33
CA ALA A 17 6.65 0.71 0.15
C ALA A 17 7.41 1.25 -1.07
N ALA A 18 7.43 2.56 -1.28
CA ALA A 18 8.18 3.20 -2.36
C ALA A 18 9.70 3.02 -2.17
N GLY A 19 10.21 3.24 -0.96
CA GLY A 19 11.62 3.01 -0.63
C GLY A 19 12.02 1.54 -0.80
N GLY A 20 11.21 0.62 -0.27
CA GLY A 20 11.44 -0.82 -0.40
C GLY A 20 11.42 -1.30 -1.86
N SER A 21 10.54 -0.74 -2.69
CA SER A 21 10.47 -1.06 -4.12
C SER A 21 11.74 -0.66 -4.87
N MET A 22 12.35 0.48 -4.53
CA MET A 22 13.64 0.89 -5.12
C MET A 22 14.77 -0.05 -4.72
N THR A 23 14.81 -0.48 -3.46
CA THR A 23 15.81 -1.47 -3.00
C THR A 23 15.62 -2.81 -3.71
N LEU A 24 14.39 -3.29 -3.81
CA LEU A 24 14.06 -4.54 -4.50
C LEU A 24 14.41 -4.50 -5.99
N TYR A 25 14.18 -3.37 -6.65
CA TYR A 25 14.53 -3.18 -8.07
C TYR A 25 16.04 -3.33 -8.33
N GLY A 26 16.89 -2.87 -7.39
CA GLY A 26 18.35 -3.01 -7.47
C GLY A 26 18.85 -4.44 -7.22
N SER A 27 18.13 -5.23 -6.42
CA SER A 27 18.51 -6.61 -6.06
C SER A 27 17.93 -7.69 -6.99
N LEU A 28 16.91 -7.36 -7.79
CA LEU A 28 16.31 -8.30 -8.72
C LEU A 28 17.23 -8.57 -9.91
N ASP A 29 17.40 -9.84 -10.28
CA ASP A 29 18.06 -10.24 -11.53
C ASP A 29 17.02 -10.40 -12.66
N GLY A 30 17.41 -10.02 -13.88
CA GLY A 30 16.55 -10.14 -15.06
C GLY A 30 16.54 -8.90 -15.96
N SER A 31 15.72 -8.94 -17.01
CA SER A 31 15.57 -7.83 -17.96
C SER A 31 14.82 -6.64 -17.35
N PHE A 32 15.07 -5.43 -17.88
CA PHE A 32 14.41 -4.20 -17.44
C PHE A 32 12.88 -4.34 -17.38
N MET A 33 12.27 -4.95 -18.41
CA MET A 33 10.83 -5.17 -18.46
C MET A 33 10.35 -6.14 -17.38
N SER A 34 11.09 -7.23 -17.13
CA SER A 34 10.73 -8.20 -16.09
C SER A 34 10.77 -7.57 -14.70
N LYS A 35 11.83 -6.81 -14.37
CA LYS A 35 11.95 -6.11 -13.08
C LYS A 35 10.83 -5.09 -12.90
N THR A 36 10.55 -4.31 -13.95
CA THR A 36 9.49 -3.28 -13.91
C THR A 36 8.12 -3.91 -13.69
N MET A 37 7.80 -5.00 -14.41
CA MET A 37 6.53 -5.71 -14.22
C MET A 37 6.38 -6.28 -12.81
N GLN A 38 7.44 -6.90 -12.26
CA GLN A 38 7.41 -7.41 -10.89
C GLN A 38 7.20 -6.30 -9.86
N ILE A 39 7.90 -5.17 -10.00
CA ILE A 39 7.73 -4.02 -9.10
C ILE A 39 6.32 -3.44 -9.21
N VAL A 40 5.79 -3.25 -10.42
CA VAL A 40 4.44 -2.69 -10.63
C VAL A 40 3.37 -3.58 -9.99
N VAL A 41 3.46 -4.90 -10.20
CA VAL A 41 2.53 -5.86 -9.58
C VAL A 41 2.64 -5.83 -8.06
N LEU A 42 3.86 -5.86 -7.52
CA LEU A 42 4.11 -5.78 -6.08
C LEU A 42 3.52 -4.48 -5.50
N GLN A 43 3.72 -3.36 -6.17
CA GLN A 43 3.29 -2.04 -5.71
C GLN A 43 1.77 -1.88 -5.73
N GLN A 44 1.09 -2.47 -6.72
CA GLN A 44 -0.38 -2.55 -6.73
C GLN A 44 -0.91 -3.41 -5.58
N LEU A 45 -0.33 -4.59 -5.34
CA LEU A 45 -0.74 -5.48 -4.26
C LEU A 45 -0.53 -4.84 -2.87
N VAL A 46 0.65 -4.26 -2.65
CA VAL A 46 0.99 -3.57 -1.41
C VAL A 46 0.09 -2.34 -1.21
N GLY A 47 -0.15 -1.55 -2.25
CA GLY A 47 -1.06 -0.41 -2.20
C GLY A 47 -2.50 -0.81 -1.83
N ALA A 48 -3.01 -1.89 -2.42
CA ALA A 48 -4.32 -2.43 -2.07
C ALA A 48 -4.39 -2.91 -0.62
N ALA A 49 -3.35 -3.60 -0.13
CA ALA A 49 -3.26 -4.07 1.25
C ALA A 49 -3.18 -2.91 2.26
N ILE A 50 -2.40 -1.87 1.96
CA ILE A 50 -2.29 -0.65 2.79
C ILE A 50 -3.63 0.07 2.83
N TYR A 51 -4.30 0.21 1.68
CA TYR A 51 -5.62 0.84 1.60
C TYR A 51 -6.67 0.07 2.41
N LEU A 52 -6.73 -1.27 2.24
CA LEU A 52 -7.63 -2.13 3.01
C LEU A 52 -7.32 -2.10 4.51
N SER A 53 -6.06 -2.09 4.93
CA SER A 53 -5.71 -1.96 6.35
C SER A 53 -6.11 -0.60 6.93
N CYS A 54 -5.89 0.49 6.18
CA CYS A 54 -6.15 1.84 6.68
C CYS A 54 -7.62 2.25 6.61
N PHE A 55 -8.33 1.84 5.56
CA PHE A 55 -9.69 2.29 5.22
C PHE A 55 -10.71 1.16 5.11
N GLY A 56 -10.29 -0.10 5.00
CA GLY A 56 -11.19 -1.27 5.00
C GLY A 56 -12.09 -1.37 6.24
N PRO A 57 -11.61 -1.14 7.47
CA PRO A 57 -12.48 -1.08 8.65
C PRO A 57 -13.54 0.03 8.57
N ASN A 58 -13.29 1.07 7.78
CA ASN A 58 -14.24 2.16 7.55
C ASN A 58 -15.30 1.80 6.50
N LEU A 59 -14.93 1.01 5.49
CA LEU A 59 -15.84 0.51 4.46
C LEU A 59 -16.81 -0.54 5.02
N VAL A 60 -16.35 -1.41 5.92
CA VAL A 60 -17.19 -2.42 6.60
C VAL A 60 -18.12 -1.77 7.64
N ARG A 61 -17.65 -0.73 8.35
CA ARG A 61 -18.45 -0.03 9.38
C ARG A 61 -19.42 1.02 8.82
N SER A 62 -19.35 1.35 7.53
CA SER A 62 -20.28 2.30 6.89
C SER A 62 -21.71 1.74 6.69
N LYS A 63 -22.03 0.56 7.24
CA LYS A 63 -23.34 -0.09 7.18
C LYS A 63 -23.93 -0.43 8.56
N SER A 64 -23.76 0.44 9.55
CA SER A 64 -24.63 0.46 10.74
C SER A 64 -25.21 1.86 10.93
N PRO A 65 -26.49 2.11 10.55
CA PRO A 65 -27.19 3.37 10.80
C PRO A 65 -27.67 3.49 12.26
N PHE A 66 -26.90 2.99 13.22
CA PHE A 66 -27.19 3.06 14.65
C PHE A 66 -25.87 3.03 15.42
N GLU A 67 -25.36 4.22 15.73
CA GLU A 67 -24.74 4.62 17.01
C GLU A 67 -24.28 6.08 16.91
#